data_AF-A0A2S9Q3B7-F1
#
_entry.id   AF-A0A2S9Q3B7-F1
#
_cell.length_a   1.000
_cell.length_b   1.000
_cell.length_c   1.000
_cell.angle_alpha   90.00
_cell.angle_beta   90.00
_cell.angle_gamma   90.00
#
_symmetry.space_group_name_H-M   'P 1'
#
loop_
_entity.id
_entity.type
_entity.pdbx_description
1 polymer ?
#
loop_
_entity_poly.entity_id
_entity_poly.type
_entity_poly.pdbx_seq_one_letter_code
_entity_poly.pdbx_strand_id
1 'polypeptide(L)'
;MDEPTPPDAAEEPEQQPLAHVWIIAAEIKVEERIAKVADFRGSFTTDVGTRVDALEVYCRNCRRPYEDVAENDCEALIDNRHLIGGDQSQRAKRKVPEPPPAARLLPGGVIQRRGIGSYISGVSRPAR
;
A
#
# COMPACT_ATOMS: atom_id res chain seq x y z
N MET A 1 67.64 -9.89 16.40
CA MET A 1 67.11 -10.77 15.34
C MET A 1 65.62 -10.86 15.61
N ASP A 2 64.90 -9.82 15.20
CA ASP A 2 63.46 -9.73 15.38
C ASP A 2 62.80 -10.51 14.24
N GLU A 3 62.13 -11.61 14.58
CA GLU A 3 61.25 -12.34 13.66
C GLU A 3 60.03 -11.46 13.34
N PRO A 4 59.71 -11.22 12.06
CA PRO A 4 58.46 -10.57 11.72
C PRO A 4 57.29 -11.54 11.95
N THR A 5 56.34 -11.12 12.79
CA THR A 5 55.03 -11.74 13.00
C THR A 5 54.33 -11.99 11.66
N PRO A 6 53.70 -13.16 11.45
CA PRO A 6 52.96 -13.43 10.22
C PRO A 6 51.75 -12.48 10.10
N PRO A 7 51.38 -12.06 8.87
CA PRO A 7 50.26 -11.16 8.65
C PRO A 7 48.94 -11.86 8.99
N ASP A 8 48.00 -11.06 9.52
CA ASP A 8 46.61 -11.39 9.83
C ASP A 8 46.01 -12.39 8.83
N ALA A 9 45.47 -13.48 9.40
CA ALA A 9 44.60 -14.39 8.68
C ALA A 9 43.44 -13.57 8.08
N ALA A 10 43.38 -13.52 6.76
CA ALA A 10 42.26 -12.94 6.04
C ALA A 10 40.98 -13.66 6.48
N GLU A 11 40.08 -12.93 7.15
CA GLU A 11 38.71 -13.38 7.38
C GLU A 11 38.07 -13.68 6.02
N GLU A 12 37.76 -14.95 5.78
CA GLU A 12 37.00 -15.36 4.61
C GLU A 12 35.62 -14.69 4.66
N PRO A 13 35.14 -14.06 3.58
CA PRO A 13 33.84 -13.40 3.60
C PRO A 13 32.75 -14.45 3.83
N GLU A 14 32.10 -14.39 4.99
CA GLU A 14 30.94 -15.20 5.32
C GLU A 14 29.91 -15.04 4.19
N GLN A 15 29.71 -16.12 3.42
CA GLN A 15 28.78 -16.13 2.31
C GLN A 15 27.37 -15.92 2.87
N GLN A 16 26.79 -14.75 2.60
CA GLN A 16 25.46 -14.43 3.09
C GLN A 16 24.47 -15.49 2.59
N PRO A 17 23.65 -16.07 3.48
CA PRO A 17 22.72 -17.12 3.09
C PRO A 17 21.71 -16.58 2.08
N LEU A 18 21.47 -17.34 1.01
CA LEU A 18 20.51 -17.04 -0.08
C LEU A 18 19.03 -17.19 0.36
N ALA A 19 18.73 -16.95 1.63
CA ALA A 19 17.40 -17.06 2.20
C ALA A 19 16.61 -15.76 2.00
N HIS A 20 15.28 -15.88 1.82
CA HIS A 20 14.40 -14.71 1.77
C HIS A 20 14.26 -14.07 3.15
N VAL A 21 14.37 -12.73 3.18
CA VAL A 21 14.03 -11.92 4.35
C VAL A 21 12.60 -11.42 4.19
N TRP A 22 11.75 -11.77 5.14
CA TRP A 22 10.35 -11.36 5.16
C TRP A 22 10.20 -10.17 6.09
N ILE A 23 9.68 -9.06 5.58
CA ILE A 23 9.50 -7.83 6.36
C ILE A 23 8.01 -7.49 6.37
N ILE A 24 7.49 -7.12 7.54
CA ILE A 24 6.10 -6.73 7.74
C ILE A 24 6.07 -5.21 7.97
N ALA A 25 5.34 -4.49 7.13
CA ALA A 25 5.05 -3.08 7.37
C ALA A 25 4.01 -2.98 8.51
N ALA A 26 4.40 -2.37 9.63
CA ALA A 26 3.54 -2.14 10.78
C ALA A 26 3.31 -0.64 10.99
N GLU A 27 2.09 -0.25 11.35
CA GLU A 27 1.77 1.14 11.71
C GLU A 27 2.10 1.36 13.20
N ILE A 28 3.07 2.25 13.47
CA ILE A 28 3.42 2.65 14.83
C ILE A 28 3.12 4.15 14.98
N LYS A 29 2.20 4.50 15.87
CA LYS A 29 1.93 5.90 16.20
C LYS A 29 3.08 6.45 17.03
N VAL A 30 3.78 7.43 16.50
CA VAL A 30 4.93 8.09 17.14
C VAL A 30 4.68 9.58 17.30
N GLU A 31 5.43 10.21 18.20
CA GLU A 31 5.50 11.66 18.31
C GLU A 31 6.27 12.27 17.12
N GLU A 32 6.03 13.55 16.84
CA GLU A 32 6.65 14.27 15.72
C GLU A 32 8.19 14.27 15.79
N ARG A 33 8.75 14.42 16.99
CA ARG A 33 10.20 14.34 17.20
C ARG A 33 10.78 12.99 16.78
N ILE A 34 10.08 11.90 17.09
CA ILE A 34 10.50 10.54 16.73
C ILE A 34 10.30 10.32 15.23
N ALA A 35 9.20 10.82 14.65
CA ALA A 35 8.95 10.76 13.21
C ALA A 35 10.09 11.42 12.42
N LYS A 36 10.54 12.62 12.83
CA LYS A 36 11.68 13.31 12.23
C LYS A 36 12.97 12.50 12.28
N VAL A 37 13.25 11.87 13.43
CA VAL A 37 14.45 11.04 13.60
C VAL A 37 14.37 9.77 12.76
N ALA A 38 13.21 9.13 12.72
CA ALA A 38 12.96 7.92 11.95
C ALA A 38 13.11 8.17 10.45
N ASP A 39 12.60 9.29 9.94
CA ASP A 39 12.70 9.70 8.54
C ASP A 39 14.16 10.00 8.15
N PHE A 40 14.89 10.76 8.99
CA PHE A 40 16.29 11.10 8.73
C PHE A 40 17.25 9.90 8.86
N ARG A 41 17.01 9.00 9.82
CA ARG A 41 17.95 7.92 10.19
C ARG A 41 17.49 6.52 9.76
N GLY A 42 16.30 6.41 9.18
CA GLY A 42 15.68 5.12 8.81
C GLY A 42 15.41 4.19 10.00
N SER A 43 15.47 4.70 11.24
CA SER A 43 15.29 3.90 12.46
C SER A 43 15.01 4.79 13.67
N PHE A 44 14.30 4.25 14.65
CA PHE A 44 14.08 4.91 15.93
C PHE A 44 14.09 3.91 17.10
N THR A 45 14.21 4.43 18.31
CA THR A 45 14.15 3.64 19.54
C THR A 45 12.85 3.96 20.26
N THR A 46 12.11 2.92 20.61
CA THR A 46 10.90 3.03 21.45
C THR A 46 11.27 3.31 22.91
N ASP A 47 10.31 3.76 23.72
CA ASP A 47 10.53 4.03 25.15
C ASP A 47 11.00 2.80 25.93
N VAL A 48 10.65 1.60 25.45
CA VAL A 48 11.06 0.30 26.02
C VAL A 48 12.48 -0.10 25.56
N GLY A 49 13.20 0.79 24.86
CA GLY A 49 14.58 0.57 24.42
C GLY A 49 14.71 -0.35 23.20
N THR A 50 13.60 -0.72 22.55
CA THR A 50 13.65 -1.54 21.35
C THR A 50 13.92 -0.67 20.13
N ARG A 51 14.95 -1.02 19.35
CA ARG A 51 15.25 -0.40 18.06
C ARG A 51 14.30 -0.96 17.00
N VAL A 52 13.68 -0.06 16.23
CA VAL A 52 12.81 -0.39 15.11
C VAL A 52 13.35 0.32 13.88
N ASP A 53 13.55 -0.43 12.80
CA ASP A 53 13.91 0.14 11.50
C ASP A 53 12.64 0.66 10.81
N ALA A 54 12.68 1.91 10.38
CA ALA A 54 11.56 2.60 9.78
C ALA A 54 11.71 2.57 8.25
N LEU A 55 10.84 1.83 7.57
CA LEU A 55 10.82 1.76 6.11
C LEU A 55 10.21 3.02 5.48
N GLU A 56 9.15 3.55 6.07
CA GLU A 56 8.44 4.73 5.56
C GLU A 56 7.78 5.46 6.73
N VAL A 57 7.86 6.79 6.73
CA VAL A 57 7.20 7.65 7.71
C VAL A 57 6.20 8.53 6.98
N TYR A 58 4.91 8.32 7.23
CA TYR A 58 3.84 9.08 6.60
C TYR A 58 2.74 9.44 7.59
N CYS A 59 1.99 10.50 7.26
CA CYS A 59 0.81 10.86 8.03
C CYS A 59 -0.32 9.85 7.79
N ARG A 60 -0.87 9.27 8.87
CA ARG A 60 -2.01 8.34 8.81
C ARG A 60 -3.21 8.89 8.03
N ASN A 61 -3.46 10.21 8.11
CA ASN A 61 -4.66 10.84 7.55
C ASN A 61 -4.46 11.23 6.09
N CYS A 62 -3.50 12.12 5.78
CA CYS A 62 -3.28 12.60 4.42
C CYS A 62 -2.40 11.67 3.56
N ARG A 63 -1.80 10.62 4.16
CA ARG A 63 -0.93 9.62 3.49
C ARG A 63 0.25 10.22 2.74
N ARG A 64 0.66 11.45 3.08
CA ARG A 64 1.86 12.09 2.57
C ARG A 64 3.08 11.73 3.43
N PRO A 65 4.28 11.61 2.83
CA PRO A 65 5.51 11.35 3.57
C PRO A 65 5.84 12.52 4.49
N TYR A 66 6.61 12.25 5.54
CA TYR A 66 6.94 13.25 6.57
C TYR A 66 7.59 14.51 5.99
N GLU A 67 8.55 14.38 5.07
CA GLU A 67 9.27 15.49 4.45
C GLU A 67 8.36 16.55 3.80
N ASP A 68 7.23 16.13 3.22
CA ASP A 68 6.32 17.01 2.48
C ASP A 68 5.38 17.82 3.39
N VAL A 69 5.09 17.30 4.60
CA VAL A 69 4.05 17.84 5.47
C VAL A 69 4.53 18.25 6.86
N ALA A 70 5.82 18.08 7.18
CA ALA A 70 6.36 18.40 8.50
C ALA A 70 6.09 19.85 8.96
N GLU A 71 6.04 20.81 8.03
CA GLU A 71 5.84 22.23 8.33
C GLU A 71 4.39 22.71 8.17
N ASN A 72 3.49 21.85 7.68
CA ASN A 72 2.13 22.22 7.31
C ASN A 72 1.10 21.49 8.18
N ASP A 73 -0.02 22.16 8.46
CA ASP A 73 -1.16 21.50 9.08
C ASP A 73 -1.70 20.36 8.19
N CYS A 74 -2.22 19.32 8.83
CA CYS A 74 -2.75 18.18 8.09
C CYS A 74 -3.99 18.57 7.29
N GLU A 75 -3.84 18.69 5.97
CA GLU A 75 -4.94 19.03 5.04
C GLU A 75 -6.15 18.11 5.20
N ALA A 76 -5.97 16.83 5.56
CA ALA A 76 -7.07 15.86 5.77
C ALA A 76 -7.97 16.17 6.96
N LEU A 77 -7.51 16.97 7.91
CA LEU A 77 -8.37 17.45 8.99
C LEU A 77 -9.27 18.61 8.56
N ILE A 78 -8.88 19.32 7.49
CA ILE A 78 -9.62 20.48 6.96
C ILE A 78 -10.50 20.04 5.78
N ASP A 79 -9.92 19.36 4.80
CA ASP A 79 -10.59 18.88 3.59
C ASP A 79 -9.97 17.58 3.05
N ASN A 80 -10.79 16.54 2.91
CA ASN A 80 -10.39 15.22 2.41
C ASN A 80 -10.31 15.13 0.88
N ARG A 81 -10.56 16.22 0.14
CA ARG A 81 -10.56 16.21 -1.33
C ARG A 81 -9.24 15.74 -1.95
N HIS A 82 -8.10 15.99 -1.33
CA HIS A 82 -6.79 15.57 -1.86
C HIS A 82 -6.60 14.03 -1.84
N LEU A 83 -7.37 13.29 -1.03
CA LEU A 83 -7.36 11.82 -1.01
C LEU A 83 -8.31 11.20 -2.04
N ILE A 84 -9.24 12.00 -2.55
CA ILE A 84 -10.23 11.55 -3.50
C ILE A 84 -9.63 11.77 -4.89
N GLY A 85 -9.31 10.67 -5.58
CA GLY A 85 -8.82 10.71 -6.96
C GLY A 85 -9.87 11.24 -7.94
N GLY A 86 -10.00 12.56 -8.05
CA GLY A 86 -10.89 13.26 -8.97
C GLY A 86 -12.09 13.94 -8.31
N ASP A 87 -12.91 14.60 -9.14
CA ASP A 87 -14.12 15.29 -8.69
C ASP A 87 -15.21 14.27 -8.28
N GLN A 88 -15.67 14.35 -7.02
CA GLN A 88 -16.76 13.51 -6.51
C GLN A 88 -18.08 13.69 -7.28
N SER A 89 -18.28 14.84 -7.92
CA SER A 89 -19.47 15.09 -8.73
C SER A 89 -19.47 14.28 -10.03
N GLN A 90 -18.28 13.87 -10.50
CA GLN A 90 -18.10 13.14 -11.74
C GLN A 90 -17.60 11.72 -11.47
N ARG A 91 -18.54 10.78 -11.35
CA ARG A 91 -18.19 9.36 -11.26
C ARG A 91 -17.53 8.90 -12.57
N ALA A 92 -16.21 8.72 -12.56
CA ALA A 92 -15.46 8.07 -13.63
C ALA A 92 -15.83 6.58 -13.70
N LYS A 93 -16.97 6.24 -14.31
CA LYS A 93 -17.30 4.85 -14.65
C LYS A 93 -16.25 4.35 -15.64
N ARG A 94 -15.71 3.15 -15.40
CA ARG A 94 -14.79 2.49 -16.33
C ARG A 94 -15.42 2.47 -17.72
N LYS A 95 -14.69 2.96 -18.74
CA LYS A 95 -15.15 2.89 -20.13
C LYS A 95 -15.40 1.42 -20.45
N VAL A 96 -16.65 1.09 -20.79
CA VAL A 96 -16.96 -0.24 -21.32
C VAL A 96 -16.29 -0.29 -22.69
N PRO A 97 -15.39 -1.25 -22.95
CA PRO A 97 -14.77 -1.37 -24.26
C PRO A 97 -15.86 -1.48 -25.32
N GLU A 98 -15.72 -0.70 -26.39
CA GLU A 98 -16.65 -0.78 -27.51
C GLU A 98 -16.56 -2.18 -28.12
N PRO A 99 -17.70 -2.88 -28.28
CA PRO A 99 -17.68 -4.20 -28.88
C PRO A 99 -17.14 -4.11 -30.32
N PRO A 100 -16.33 -5.08 -30.78
CA PRO A 100 -15.85 -5.08 -32.16
C PRO A 100 -17.03 -5.11 -33.15
N PRO A 101 -16.88 -4.60 -34.38
CA PRO A 101 -18.00 -4.31 -35.29
C PRO A 101 -18.85 -5.54 -35.67
N ALA A 102 -18.33 -6.76 -35.50
CA ALA A 102 -19.05 -8.00 -35.74
C ALA A 102 -19.71 -8.61 -34.49
N ALA A 103 -19.57 -7.98 -33.32
CA ALA A 103 -20.06 -8.54 -32.06
C ALA A 103 -21.51 -8.12 -31.81
N ARG A 104 -22.38 -9.13 -31.64
CA ARG A 104 -23.77 -8.94 -31.21
C ARG A 104 -23.81 -8.87 -29.68
N LEU A 105 -24.15 -7.71 -29.13
CA LEU A 105 -24.47 -7.58 -27.70
C LEU A 105 -25.74 -8.38 -27.41
N LEU A 106 -25.59 -9.52 -26.75
CA LEU A 106 -26.71 -10.30 -26.25
C LEU A 106 -27.14 -9.70 -24.90
N PRO A 107 -28.35 -9.12 -24.77
CA PRO A 107 -28.81 -8.65 -23.48
C PRO A 107 -28.86 -9.85 -22.51
N GLY A 108 -28.14 -9.75 -21.40
CA GLY A 108 -28.20 -10.74 -20.34
C GLY A 108 -29.62 -10.87 -19.81
N GLY A 109 -30.01 -12.08 -19.38
CA GLY A 109 -31.32 -12.31 -18.79
C GLY A 109 -31.56 -11.39 -17.59
N VAL A 110 -32.78 -10.85 -17.47
CA VAL A 110 -33.17 -10.05 -16.32
C VAL A 110 -33.37 -11.01 -15.14
N ILE A 111 -32.42 -11.04 -14.21
CA ILE A 111 -32.54 -11.87 -13.01
C ILE A 111 -33.45 -11.14 -12.01
N GLN A 112 -34.63 -11.69 -11.77
CA GLN A 112 -35.51 -11.29 -10.66
C GLN A 112 -34.81 -11.63 -9.33
N ARG A 113 -34.42 -10.61 -8.56
CA ARG A 113 -33.69 -10.78 -7.28
C ARG A 113 -34.60 -10.84 -6.05
N ARG A 114 -35.93 -10.81 -6.21
CA ARG A 114 -36.89 -10.74 -5.11
C ARG A 114 -38.01 -11.77 -5.25
N GLY A 115 -38.40 -12.38 -4.13
CA GLY A 115 -39.59 -13.23 -3.98
C GLY A 115 -39.48 -14.62 -4.62
N ILE A 116 -40.61 -15.33 -4.71
CA ILE A 116 -40.72 -16.69 -5.27
C ILE A 116 -40.20 -16.78 -6.73
N GLY A 117 -40.25 -15.67 -7.48
CA GLY A 117 -39.70 -15.58 -8.82
C GLY A 117 -38.22 -15.94 -8.90
N SER A 118 -37.40 -15.58 -7.89
CA SER A 118 -35.96 -15.90 -7.90
C SER A 118 -35.65 -17.38 -7.67
N TYR A 119 -36.58 -18.15 -7.07
CA TYR A 119 -36.41 -19.57 -6.78
C TYR A 119 -36.85 -20.45 -7.95
N ILE A 120 -37.82 -19.99 -8.75
CA ILE A 120 -38.41 -20.76 -9.86
C ILE A 120 -37.78 -20.38 -11.21
N SER A 121 -37.41 -19.12 -11.43
CA SER A 121 -36.86 -18.68 -12.72
C SER A 121 -35.34 -18.86 -12.77
N GLY A 122 -34.89 -20.09 -13.03
CA GLY A 122 -33.55 -20.31 -13.58
C GLY A 122 -33.45 -19.64 -14.95
N VAL A 123 -32.71 -18.53 -15.02
CA VAL A 123 -32.25 -17.81 -16.23
C VAL A 123 -33.26 -17.81 -17.39
N SER A 124 -34.12 -16.78 -17.45
CA SER A 124 -34.95 -16.54 -18.64
C SER A 124 -34.06 -16.32 -19.86
N ARG A 125 -33.97 -17.33 -20.74
CA ARG A 125 -33.33 -17.19 -22.05
C ARG A 125 -34.26 -16.38 -22.97
N PRO A 126 -33.71 -15.50 -23.82
CA PRO A 126 -34.53 -14.78 -24.79
C PRO A 126 -35.20 -15.76 -25.77
N ALA A 127 -36.44 -15.43 -26.18
CA ALA A 127 -37.18 -16.21 -27.17
C ALA A 127 -36.44 -16.21 -28.52
N ARG A 128 -36.46 -17.37 -29.18
CA ARG A 128 -35.73 -17.66 -30.41
C ARG A 128 -36.29 -16.92 -31.61
#